data_AF-A0A8H5B4Q6-F1
#
_entry.id   AF-A0A8H5B4Q6-F1
#
_cell.length_a   1.000
_cell.length_b   1.000
_cell.length_c   1.000
_cell.angle_alpha   90.00
_cell.angle_beta   90.00
_cell.angle_gamma   90.00
#
_symmetry.space_group_name_H-M   'P 1'
#
loop_
_entity.id
_entity.type
_entity.pdbx_description
1 polymer ?
#
loop_
_entity_poly.entity_id
_entity_poly.type
_entity_poly.pdbx_seq_one_letter_code
_entity_poly.pdbx_strand_id
1 'polypeptide(L)'
;MVTTQNAQNTSNNSANLDEIAHFSKLSSDERGEFVFLHKMNPVRVRFIRENLLEVAQCESPELDSPSVGAELLRGLDVLDVGCGGGLLSESPARLGANTTGIDASEANIAIATLHASADPQISPASPSSPLS
;
A
#
# COMPACT_ATOMS: atom_id res chain seq x y z
N MET A 1 -1.42 7.11 -30.94
CA MET A 1 -2.68 6.99 -31.70
C MET A 1 -3.75 6.57 -30.70
N VAL A 2 -4.66 7.46 -30.34
CA VAL A 2 -5.69 7.19 -29.32
C VAL A 2 -6.94 6.70 -30.03
N THR A 3 -7.39 5.50 -29.70
CA THR A 3 -8.63 4.94 -30.22
C THR A 3 -9.61 4.86 -29.05
N THR A 4 -10.68 5.64 -29.13
CA THR A 4 -11.78 5.60 -28.16
C THR A 4 -12.75 4.48 -28.56
N GLN A 5 -13.07 3.59 -27.63
CA GLN A 5 -14.28 2.79 -27.71
C GLN A 5 -15.19 3.11 -26.53
N ASN A 6 -16.43 3.40 -26.87
CA ASN A 6 -17.50 3.71 -25.93
C ASN A 6 -18.22 2.39 -25.63
N ALA A 7 -17.90 1.77 -24.48
CA ALA A 7 -18.65 0.63 -23.98
C ALA A 7 -19.59 1.12 -22.87
N GLN A 8 -20.89 1.21 -23.19
CA GLN A 8 -21.93 1.27 -22.19
C GLN A 8 -21.92 -0.06 -21.42
N ASN A 9 -21.26 -0.07 -20.26
CA ASN A 9 -21.31 -1.20 -19.34
C ASN A 9 -22.17 -0.78 -18.14
N THR A 10 -23.26 -1.50 -17.94
CA THR A 10 -24.19 -1.35 -16.82
C THR A 10 -23.42 -1.49 -15.50
N SER A 11 -23.12 -0.37 -14.83
CA SER A 11 -22.38 -0.34 -13.58
C SER A 11 -23.20 -0.94 -12.44
N ASN A 12 -22.91 -2.19 -12.08
CA ASN A 12 -23.07 -2.64 -10.70
C ASN A 12 -22.03 -1.90 -9.85
N ASN A 13 -22.35 -0.67 -9.45
CA ASN A 13 -21.47 0.16 -8.63
C ASN A 13 -21.54 -0.35 -7.18
N SER A 14 -20.47 -0.98 -6.69
CA SER A 14 -20.36 -1.41 -5.29
C SER A 14 -19.92 -0.30 -4.34
N ALA A 15 -19.53 0.88 -4.87
CA ALA A 15 -19.06 1.99 -4.06
C ALA A 15 -20.22 2.81 -3.50
N ASN A 16 -20.16 3.05 -2.19
CA ASN A 16 -21.07 3.94 -1.48
C ASN A 16 -20.49 5.37 -1.43
N LEU A 17 -21.16 6.31 -2.10
CA LEU A 17 -20.70 7.70 -2.20
C LEU A 17 -20.67 8.42 -0.86
N ASP A 18 -21.60 8.13 0.05
CA ASP A 18 -21.66 8.77 1.36
C ASP A 18 -20.49 8.32 2.25
N GLU A 19 -20.13 7.04 2.18
CA GLU A 19 -18.95 6.51 2.88
C GLU A 19 -17.66 7.11 2.32
N ILE A 20 -17.53 7.21 0.98
CA ILE A 20 -16.39 7.86 0.35
C ILE A 20 -16.25 9.31 0.83
N ALA A 21 -17.35 10.06 0.84
CA ALA A 21 -17.36 11.46 1.29
C ALA A 21 -17.02 11.60 2.79
N HIS A 22 -17.44 10.65 3.63
CA HIS A 22 -17.11 10.61 5.05
C HIS A 22 -15.60 10.38 5.26
N PHE A 23 -15.05 9.32 4.65
CA PHE A 23 -13.64 8.96 4.82
C PHE A 23 -12.67 9.94 4.17
N SER A 24 -13.07 10.59 3.07
CA SER A 24 -12.27 11.64 2.41
C SER A 24 -12.01 12.85 3.30
N LYS A 25 -12.95 13.19 4.20
CA LYS A 25 -12.80 14.32 5.13
C LYS A 25 -11.86 14.01 6.29
N LEU A 26 -11.71 12.73 6.61
CA LEU A 26 -11.05 12.28 7.82
C LEU A 26 -9.57 11.93 7.57
N SER A 27 -9.18 11.66 6.32
CA SER A 27 -7.80 11.32 5.93
C SER A 27 -6.79 12.46 6.08
N SER A 28 -7.23 13.72 6.16
CA SER A 28 -6.35 14.88 6.38
C SER A 28 -6.01 15.15 7.85
N ASP A 29 -6.56 14.39 8.79
CA ASP A 29 -6.41 14.65 10.23
C ASP A 29 -5.42 13.69 10.92
N GLU A 30 -4.13 14.02 10.84
CA GLU A 30 -3.03 13.27 11.47
C GLU A 30 -3.10 13.23 13.02
N ARG A 31 -3.92 14.09 13.65
CA ARG A 31 -4.10 14.16 15.11
C ARG A 31 -5.51 13.80 15.57
N GLY A 32 -6.36 13.38 14.64
CA GLY A 32 -7.78 13.13 14.85
C GLY A 32 -8.13 11.68 15.14
N GLU A 33 -9.35 11.31 14.75
CA GLU A 33 -10.01 10.03 15.03
C GLU A 33 -9.22 8.79 14.54
N PHE A 34 -8.25 8.99 13.63
CA PHE A 34 -7.41 7.93 13.06
C PHE A 34 -6.06 7.69 13.75
N VAL A 35 -5.75 8.34 14.87
CA VAL A 35 -4.61 7.96 15.73
C VAL A 35 -4.61 6.46 16.06
N PHE A 36 -5.80 5.85 16.16
CA PHE A 36 -5.91 4.41 16.38
C PHE A 36 -5.41 3.58 15.18
N LEU A 37 -5.62 4.03 13.93
CA LEU A 37 -5.09 3.35 12.75
C LEU A 37 -3.57 3.36 12.74
N HIS A 38 -2.94 4.49 13.09
CA HIS A 38 -1.48 4.57 13.24
C HIS A 38 -0.97 3.62 14.33
N LYS A 39 -1.64 3.56 15.48
CA LYS A 39 -1.29 2.64 16.59
C LYS A 39 -1.45 1.18 16.23
N MET A 40 -2.42 0.84 15.37
CA MET A 40 -2.67 -0.53 14.93
C MET A 40 -1.74 -0.97 13.80
N ASN A 41 -1.13 -0.04 13.06
CA ASN A 41 -0.31 -0.38 11.90
C ASN A 41 0.82 -1.37 12.20
N PRO A 42 1.61 -1.23 13.29
CA PRO A 42 2.64 -2.22 13.64
C PRO A 42 2.09 -3.63 13.84
N VAL A 43 0.90 -3.76 14.41
CA VAL A 43 0.23 -5.06 14.62
C VAL A 43 -0.20 -5.65 13.27
N ARG A 44 -0.76 -4.83 12.37
CA ARG A 44 -1.16 -5.26 11.01
C ARG A 44 0.04 -5.75 10.20
N VAL A 45 1.12 -4.97 10.19
CA VAL A 45 2.35 -5.31 9.46
C VAL A 45 2.96 -6.60 9.99
N ARG A 46 2.99 -6.78 11.32
CA ARG A 46 3.44 -8.04 11.93
C ARG A 46 2.58 -9.22 11.48
N PHE A 47 1.25 -9.08 11.57
CA PHE A 47 0.32 -10.14 11.16
C PHE A 47 0.52 -10.54 9.70
N ILE A 48 0.60 -9.57 8.78
CA ILE A 48 0.83 -9.83 7.35
C ILE A 48 2.14 -10.59 7.15
N ARG A 49 3.22 -10.13 7.78
CA ARG A 49 4.54 -10.76 7.69
C ARG A 49 4.54 -12.20 8.20
N GLU A 50 3.91 -12.46 9.35
CA GLU A 50 3.82 -13.80 9.94
C GLU A 50 3.06 -14.76 9.02
N ASN A 51 1.94 -14.32 8.44
CA ASN A 51 1.15 -15.15 7.52
C ASN A 51 1.88 -15.41 6.20
N LEU A 52 2.58 -14.41 5.65
CA LEU A 52 3.37 -14.62 4.44
C LEU A 52 4.53 -15.59 4.66
N LEU A 53 5.16 -15.56 5.84
CA LEU A 53 6.19 -16.54 6.21
C LEU A 53 5.61 -17.95 6.30
N GLU A 54 4.44 -18.11 6.92
CA GLU A 54 3.76 -19.40 7.02
C GLU A 54 3.42 -19.97 5.64
N VAL A 55 2.86 -19.14 4.74
CA VAL A 55 2.56 -19.55 3.35
C VAL A 55 3.84 -19.94 2.61
N ALA A 56 4.91 -19.14 2.70
CA ALA A 56 6.17 -19.43 2.03
C ALA A 56 6.82 -20.73 2.51
N GLN A 57 6.72 -21.05 3.81
CA GLN A 57 7.21 -22.30 4.38
C GLN A 57 6.39 -23.51 3.92
N CYS A 58 5.07 -23.35 3.74
CA CYS A 58 4.22 -24.39 3.18
C CYS A 58 4.58 -24.69 1.72
N GLU A 59 4.95 -23.68 0.94
CA GLU A 59 5.36 -23.83 -0.47
C GLU A 59 6.82 -24.30 -0.63
N SER A 60 7.69 -23.98 0.32
CA SER A 60 9.11 -24.33 0.30
C SER A 60 9.63 -24.61 1.72
N PRO A 61 9.56 -25.86 2.20
CA PRO A 61 9.91 -26.22 3.59
C PRO A 61 11.39 -26.02 3.96
N GLU A 62 12.26 -25.87 2.96
CA GLU A 62 13.70 -25.68 3.11
C GLU A 62 14.10 -24.21 3.33
N LEU A 63 13.14 -23.27 3.26
CA LEU A 63 13.39 -21.84 3.45
C LEU A 63 13.81 -21.53 4.90
N ASP A 64 15.02 -20.99 5.08
CA ASP A 64 15.55 -20.65 6.40
C ASP A 64 14.85 -19.40 6.98
N SER A 65 13.95 -19.63 7.94
CA SER A 65 13.00 -18.67 8.53
C SER A 65 13.60 -17.31 8.99
N PRO A 66 14.79 -17.22 9.59
CA PRO A 66 15.36 -15.96 10.08
C PRO A 66 15.84 -15.02 8.97
N SER A 67 16.41 -15.59 7.91
CA SER A 67 17.03 -14.87 6.78
C SER A 67 15.97 -14.27 5.85
N VAL A 68 14.84 -14.98 5.71
CA VAL A 68 13.75 -14.63 4.80
C VAL A 68 12.92 -13.47 5.32
N GLY A 69 12.74 -13.36 6.64
CA GLY A 69 11.73 -12.45 7.19
C GLY A 69 11.92 -10.96 6.86
N ALA A 70 13.14 -10.48 6.61
CA ALA A 70 13.38 -9.08 6.24
C ALA A 70 13.31 -8.84 4.72
N GLU A 71 13.53 -9.86 3.91
CA GLU A 71 13.53 -9.77 2.44
C GLU A 71 12.29 -10.40 1.80
N LEU A 72 11.40 -11.00 2.59
CA LEU A 72 10.23 -11.72 2.11
C LEU A 72 9.37 -10.90 1.15
N LEU A 73 9.24 -9.61 1.44
CA LEU A 73 8.43 -8.70 0.64
C LEU A 73 9.22 -8.08 -0.53
N ARG A 74 10.54 -8.27 -0.59
CA ARG A 74 11.39 -7.66 -1.61
C ARG A 74 11.00 -8.17 -2.99
N GLY A 75 10.61 -7.25 -3.87
CA GLY A 75 10.24 -7.56 -5.25
C GLY A 75 8.87 -8.23 -5.41
N LEU A 76 8.10 -8.41 -4.33
CA LEU A 76 6.71 -8.86 -4.44
C LEU A 76 5.83 -7.71 -4.89
N ASP A 77 4.86 -8.01 -5.77
CA ASP A 77 3.81 -7.07 -6.14
C ASP A 77 2.70 -7.10 -5.09
N VAL A 78 2.41 -5.96 -4.46
CA VAL A 78 1.42 -5.84 -3.37
C VAL A 78 0.33 -4.84 -3.79
N LEU A 79 -0.94 -5.21 -3.63
CA LEU A 79 -2.09 -4.34 -3.86
C LEU A 79 -2.81 -4.04 -2.53
N ASP A 80 -2.86 -2.77 -2.13
CA ASP A 80 -3.61 -2.29 -0.97
C ASP A 80 -4.94 -1.66 -1.41
N VAL A 81 -6.05 -2.35 -1.16
CA VAL A 81 -7.40 -1.95 -1.60
C VAL A 81 -8.09 -1.16 -0.50
N GLY A 82 -8.51 0.08 -0.82
CA GLY A 82 -8.98 1.02 0.18
C GLY A 82 -7.81 1.58 0.99
N CYS A 83 -6.73 1.97 0.31
CA CYS A 83 -5.48 2.35 0.94
C CYS A 83 -5.59 3.63 1.79
N GLY A 84 -6.66 4.42 1.62
CA GLY A 84 -6.85 5.69 2.31
C GLY A 84 -5.67 6.62 2.08
N GLY A 85 -5.15 7.21 3.17
CA GLY A 85 -3.96 8.08 3.13
C GLY A 85 -2.61 7.34 3.00
N GLY A 86 -2.59 6.05 2.62
CA GLY A 86 -1.36 5.31 2.31
C GLY A 86 -0.60 4.70 3.49
N LEU A 87 -1.12 4.83 4.72
CA LEU A 87 -0.45 4.42 5.95
C LEU A 87 0.05 2.95 5.94
N LEU A 88 -0.82 2.02 5.51
CA LEU A 88 -0.42 0.62 5.41
C LEU A 88 0.47 0.41 4.18
N SER A 89 0.10 0.95 3.02
CA SER A 89 0.83 0.86 1.75
C SER A 89 2.33 1.20 1.86
N GLU A 90 2.70 2.17 2.70
CA GLU A 90 4.10 2.52 2.94
C GLU A 90 4.92 1.40 3.58
N SER A 91 4.30 0.60 4.45
CA SER A 91 5.00 -0.41 5.23
C SER A 91 5.61 -1.53 4.38
N PRO A 92 4.88 -2.21 3.47
CA PRO A 92 5.48 -3.16 2.55
C PRO A 92 6.41 -2.48 1.53
N ALA A 93 6.13 -1.23 1.12
CA ALA A 93 7.01 -0.50 0.21
C ALA A 93 8.41 -0.25 0.82
N ARG A 94 8.47 0.19 2.09
CA ARG A 94 9.73 0.32 2.85
C ARG A 94 10.50 -0.99 2.99
N LEU A 95 9.78 -2.12 2.97
CA LEU A 95 10.36 -3.47 3.02
C LEU A 95 10.75 -4.00 1.63
N GLY A 96 10.60 -3.20 0.58
CA GLY A 96 11.07 -3.49 -0.79
C GLY A 96 10.02 -4.12 -1.71
N ALA A 97 8.75 -4.14 -1.33
CA ALA A 97 7.67 -4.56 -2.23
C ALA A 97 7.35 -3.49 -3.27
N ASN A 98 6.87 -3.93 -4.44
CA ASN A 98 6.25 -3.08 -5.44
C ASN A 98 4.78 -2.85 -5.04
N THR A 99 4.54 -1.88 -4.16
CA THR A 99 3.20 -1.62 -3.63
C THR A 99 2.39 -0.68 -4.51
N THR A 100 1.19 -1.09 -4.88
CA THR A 100 0.15 -0.27 -5.51
C THR A 100 -0.99 -0.06 -4.52
N GLY A 101 -1.33 1.19 -4.21
CA GLY A 101 -2.52 1.53 -3.42
C GLY A 101 -3.66 1.98 -4.32
N ILE A 102 -4.88 1.53 -4.04
CA ILE A 102 -6.10 2.01 -4.71
C ILE A 102 -7.15 2.46 -3.69
N ASP A 103 -7.86 3.53 -4.00
CA ASP A 103 -8.95 4.08 -3.19
C ASP A 103 -9.96 4.77 -4.11
N ALA A 104 -11.23 4.78 -3.72
CA ALA A 104 -12.29 5.44 -4.48
C ALA A 104 -12.31 6.97 -4.27
N SER A 105 -11.65 7.46 -3.23
CA SER A 105 -11.48 8.89 -2.95
C SER A 105 -10.21 9.44 -3.60
N GLU A 106 -10.38 10.39 -4.51
CA GLU A 106 -9.25 11.15 -5.09
C GLU A 106 -8.46 11.92 -4.04
N ALA A 107 -9.14 12.44 -3.00
CA ALA A 107 -8.48 13.14 -1.89
C ALA A 107 -7.56 12.21 -1.10
N ASN A 108 -8.00 10.98 -0.82
CA ASN A 108 -7.18 9.96 -0.17
C ASN A 108 -5.96 9.61 -1.02
N ILE A 109 -6.14 9.40 -2.33
CA ILE A 109 -5.04 9.13 -3.26
C ILE A 109 -4.03 10.28 -3.28
N ALA A 110 -4.48 11.54 -3.27
CA ALA A 110 -3.59 12.70 -3.22
C ALA A 110 -2.74 12.72 -1.94
N ILE A 111 -3.34 12.41 -0.79
CA ILE A 111 -2.65 12.34 0.50
C ILE A 111 -1.65 11.17 0.52
N ALA A 112 -2.07 9.98 0.09
CA ALA A 112 -1.19 8.81 -0.01
C ALA A 112 0.02 9.07 -0.91
N THR A 113 -0.20 9.72 -2.05
CA THR A 113 0.87 10.11 -2.99
C THR A 113 1.83 11.10 -2.37
N LEU A 114 1.32 12.09 -1.63
CA LEU A 114 2.13 13.07 -0.93
C LEU A 114 3.02 12.40 0.13
N HIS A 115 2.45 11.52 0.96
CA HIS A 115 3.22 10.83 2.00
C HIS A 115 4.29 9.91 1.41
N ALA A 116 3.94 9.11 0.38
CA ALA A 116 4.91 8.27 -0.31
C ALA A 116 6.07 9.08 -0.93
N SER A 117 5.78 10.26 -1.49
CA SER A 117 6.80 11.16 -2.05
C SER A 117 7.64 11.88 -1.00
N ALA A 118 7.14 12.02 0.23
CA ALA A 118 7.86 12.62 1.35
C ALA A 118 8.69 11.57 2.13
N ASP A 119 8.40 10.29 1.93
CA ASP A 119 9.10 9.19 2.59
C ASP A 119 10.47 8.91 1.93
N PRO A 120 11.58 9.10 2.65
CA PRO A 120 12.93 8.90 2.10
C PRO A 120 13.28 7.42 1.83
N GLN A 121 12.51 6.47 2.36
CA GLN A 121 12.72 5.03 2.15
C GLN A 121 11.93 4.47 0.96
N ILE A 122 10.91 5.20 0.48
CA ILE A 122 10.06 4.80 -0.65
C ILE A 122 10.37 5.62 -1.89
N SER A 123 10.66 6.92 -1.72
CA SER A 123 11.05 7.78 -2.82
C SER A 123 12.27 7.19 -3.53
N PRO A 124 12.28 7.15 -4.88
CA PRO A 124 13.43 6.63 -5.60
C PRO A 124 14.64 7.45 -5.18
N ALA A 125 15.60 6.81 -4.50
CA ALA A 125 16.91 7.39 -4.30
C ALA A 125 17.40 7.88 -5.66
N SER A 126 17.90 9.12 -5.70
CA SER A 126 18.55 9.70 -6.88
C SER A 126 19.37 8.63 -7.61
N PRO A 127 19.28 8.53 -8.96
CA PRO A 127 19.97 7.48 -9.69
C PRO A 127 21.43 7.49 -9.28
N SER A 128 21.90 6.36 -8.74
CA SER A 128 23.31 6.15 -8.48
C SER A 128 24.06 6.51 -9.76
N SER A 129 25.03 7.44 -9.63
CA SER A 129 25.84 7.89 -10.77
C SER A 129 26.40 6.67 -11.51
N PRO A 130 26.39 6.66 -12.85
CA PRO A 130 26.99 5.56 -13.60
C PRO A 130 28.45 5.47 -13.21
N LEU A 131 28.86 4.28 -12.75
CA LEU A 131 30.24 3.93 -12.43
C LEU A 131 31.14 4.35 -13.62
N SER A 132 32.04 5.30 -13.34
CA SER A 132 33.13 5.71 -14.23
C SER A 132 34.29 4.73 -14.15
#